data_AF-A0A9D9PAI7-F1
#
_entry.id   AF-A0A9D9PAI7-F1
#
_cell.length_a   1.000
_cell.length_b   1.000
_cell.length_c   1.000
_cell.angle_alpha   90.00
_cell.angle_beta   90.00
_cell.angle_gamma   90.00
#
_symmetry.space_group_name_H-M   'P 1'
#
loop_
_entity.id
_entity.type
_entity.pdbx_description
1 polymer ?
#
loop_
_entity_poly.entity_id
_entity_poly.type
_entity_poly.pdbx_seq_one_letter_code
_entity_poly.pdbx_strand_id
1 'polypeptide(L)'
;MKSIDPLLLQFWGKTPRPGTPVTQFHPAIFHMLDVACVAEALLRHGPQRVRQALLHAWRGADPEALIAWLPFLIALHDLGKLSAAFQGQDEAQRERLTQAGVQFRSHSPELHHAAISALWIHDHLAENEPGIAQDLVWIFRDATGGHHGRFVDESMEDLRKKLHHAERGESRWRDWRKQGYVLLRDLLAPEDKPLHGIGTPVAPRPATVALTGLLVWSDWIGSNEHDFPATPGMDIHCYLSLSRQRAQNALTTHYLRASRSQPQYSDFRALFQAIAPRPLQAVVDRLSDNDLRQPALVVIEAPTGEGKTEAALALARRIAALRGIDEIFFALPTMATGNQMFTRLERFFRTLYGDGGSVRLSHSQAIVVEDDLRRRVTLSADQDRFDREGCSADVILGWFVGPKKAMLAPFGVGTVDQVELGGLNVRHYPLRLFGLASKVVMIDEVHAYDAYMSVILEHTLAWLATLGCSIILLSATLPRQRHDALARALSSCHKACSHTASSRGIAVSGAFALSRHGSVPPHL
;
A
#
# COMPACT_ATOMS: atom_id res chain seq x y z
N MET A 1 -27.63 -17.13 17.46
CA MET A 1 -26.79 -16.01 17.94
C MET A 1 -27.06 -15.79 19.43
N LYS A 2 -26.02 -15.75 20.28
CA LYS A 2 -26.17 -15.15 21.62
C LYS A 2 -26.64 -13.70 21.41
N SER A 3 -27.54 -13.18 22.25
CA SER A 3 -28.01 -11.81 22.07
C SER A 3 -26.82 -10.86 22.23
N ILE A 4 -26.54 -10.08 21.19
CA ILE A 4 -25.51 -9.05 21.21
C ILE A 4 -25.97 -7.95 22.17
N ASP A 5 -25.07 -7.45 23.02
CA ASP A 5 -25.37 -6.33 23.90
C ASP A 5 -25.79 -5.11 23.03
N PRO A 6 -26.97 -4.52 23.26
CA PRO A 6 -27.42 -3.35 22.51
C PRO A 6 -26.44 -2.17 22.54
N LEU A 7 -25.58 -2.08 23.57
CA LEU A 7 -24.55 -1.06 23.69
C LEU A 7 -23.39 -1.24 22.71
N LEU A 8 -23.21 -2.43 22.11
CA LEU A 8 -22.07 -2.69 21.22
C LEU A 8 -22.04 -1.73 20.03
N LEU A 9 -23.20 -1.42 19.46
CA LEU A 9 -23.33 -0.47 18.35
C LEU A 9 -23.40 1.00 18.81
N GLN A 10 -23.37 1.24 20.12
CA GLN A 10 -23.34 2.59 20.71
C GLN A 10 -21.92 3.08 20.97
N PHE A 11 -20.89 2.23 20.94
CA PHE A 11 -19.50 2.66 21.06
C PHE A 11 -19.07 3.46 19.83
N TRP A 12 -18.48 4.63 20.06
CA TRP A 12 -18.09 5.52 18.97
C TRP A 12 -16.75 5.08 18.37
N GLY A 13 -16.64 5.14 17.05
CA GLY A 13 -15.40 5.01 16.31
C GLY A 13 -14.85 6.36 15.88
N LYS A 14 -15.77 7.30 15.58
CA LYS A 14 -15.49 8.70 15.26
C LYS A 14 -16.59 9.61 15.78
N THR A 15 -16.18 10.80 16.20
CA THR A 15 -17.05 11.94 16.48
C THR A 15 -16.92 12.95 15.32
N PRO A 16 -18.02 13.46 14.76
CA PRO A 16 -17.95 14.50 13.75
C PRO A 16 -17.45 15.82 14.33
N ARG A 17 -17.34 16.83 13.47
CA ARG A 17 -16.78 18.14 13.80
C ARG A 17 -17.39 18.77 15.08
N PRO A 18 -16.60 19.56 15.82
CA PRO A 18 -17.10 20.30 16.99
C PRO A 18 -18.40 21.05 16.68
N GLY A 19 -19.42 20.88 17.54
CA GLY A 19 -20.74 21.47 17.37
C GLY A 19 -21.80 20.52 16.80
N THR A 20 -21.46 19.31 16.34
CA THR A 20 -22.46 18.28 16.05
C THR A 20 -23.03 17.67 17.33
N PRO A 21 -24.33 17.29 17.36
CA PRO A 21 -24.91 16.60 18.51
C PRO A 21 -24.14 15.33 18.87
N VAL A 22 -23.98 15.04 20.17
CA VAL A 22 -23.29 13.83 20.67
C VAL A 22 -23.91 12.53 20.16
N THR A 23 -25.19 12.58 19.76
CA THR A 23 -25.94 11.47 19.16
C THR A 23 -25.54 11.19 17.71
N GLN A 24 -24.91 12.16 17.04
CA GLN A 24 -24.38 12.02 15.70
C GLN A 24 -22.93 11.55 15.82
N PHE A 25 -22.72 10.25 15.96
CA PHE A 25 -21.39 9.61 15.97
C PHE A 25 -21.36 8.48 14.94
N HIS A 26 -20.17 8.12 14.48
CA HIS A 26 -20.00 6.95 13.65
C HIS A 26 -19.62 5.75 14.55
N PRO A 27 -20.44 4.67 14.64
CA PRO A 27 -20.15 3.53 15.50
C PRO A 27 -18.81 2.86 15.18
N ALA A 28 -18.10 2.35 16.20
CA ALA A 28 -16.81 1.70 16.02
C ALA A 28 -16.90 0.47 15.10
N ILE A 29 -17.91 -0.36 15.29
CA ILE A 29 -18.16 -1.54 14.45
C ILE A 29 -18.46 -1.13 13.01
N PHE A 30 -19.17 -0.01 12.79
CA PHE A 30 -19.49 0.45 11.43
C PHE A 30 -18.22 0.87 10.69
N HIS A 31 -17.31 1.55 11.38
CA HIS A 31 -16.03 1.91 10.79
C HIS A 31 -15.19 0.65 10.48
N MET A 32 -15.18 -0.35 11.37
CA MET A 32 -14.52 -1.63 11.12
C MET A 32 -15.08 -2.33 9.86
N LEU A 33 -16.40 -2.29 9.66
CA LEU A 33 -17.06 -2.79 8.45
C LEU A 33 -16.69 -1.97 7.21
N ASP A 34 -16.61 -0.64 7.31
CA ASP A 34 -16.20 0.24 6.22
C ASP A 34 -14.80 -0.08 5.73
N VAL A 35 -13.85 -0.20 6.66
CA VAL A 35 -12.46 -0.53 6.33
C VAL A 35 -12.36 -1.94 5.72
N ALA A 36 -13.12 -2.91 6.22
CA ALA A 36 -13.21 -4.24 5.65
C ALA A 36 -13.78 -4.25 4.22
N CYS A 37 -14.87 -3.51 3.98
CA CYS A 37 -15.50 -3.38 2.67
C CYS A 37 -14.59 -2.67 1.67
N VAL A 38 -13.82 -1.67 2.12
CA VAL A 38 -12.80 -1.02 1.30
C VAL A 38 -11.69 -2.00 0.94
N ALA A 39 -11.17 -2.76 1.90
CA ALA A 39 -10.14 -3.76 1.64
C ALA A 39 -10.63 -4.82 0.64
N GLU A 40 -11.86 -5.32 0.82
CA GLU A 40 -12.51 -6.23 -0.12
C GLU A 40 -12.59 -5.60 -1.53
N ALA A 41 -13.06 -4.34 -1.62
CA ALA A 41 -13.19 -3.64 -2.87
C ALA A 41 -11.83 -3.41 -3.55
N LEU A 42 -10.77 -3.07 -2.80
CA LEU A 42 -9.41 -2.92 -3.31
C LEU A 42 -8.84 -4.23 -3.86
N LEU A 43 -9.11 -5.36 -3.20
CA LEU A 43 -8.61 -6.67 -3.62
C LEU A 43 -9.36 -7.23 -4.84
N ARG A 44 -10.67 -6.98 -4.95
CA ARG A 44 -11.52 -7.50 -6.04
C ARG A 44 -11.63 -6.57 -7.24
N HIS A 45 -11.69 -5.26 -7.00
CA HIS A 45 -11.99 -4.23 -7.99
C HIS A 45 -10.96 -3.10 -8.03
N GLY A 46 -9.99 -3.09 -7.11
CA GLY A 46 -8.89 -2.14 -7.10
C GLY A 46 -7.82 -2.47 -8.16
N PRO A 47 -6.77 -1.64 -8.27
CA PRO A 47 -5.72 -1.83 -9.26
C PRO A 47 -5.10 -3.23 -9.17
N GLN A 48 -4.85 -3.88 -10.31
CA GLN A 48 -4.32 -5.24 -10.35
C GLN A 48 -3.03 -5.41 -9.54
N ARG A 49 -2.23 -4.34 -9.46
CA ARG A 49 -1.02 -4.26 -8.63
C ARG A 49 -1.27 -4.56 -7.16
N VAL A 50 -2.40 -4.13 -6.57
CA VAL A 50 -2.70 -4.33 -5.15
C VAL A 50 -2.74 -5.82 -4.82
N ARG A 51 -3.51 -6.59 -5.62
CA ARG A 51 -3.60 -8.04 -5.47
C ARG A 51 -2.25 -8.71 -5.76
N GLN A 52 -1.54 -8.29 -6.80
CA GLN A 52 -0.22 -8.87 -7.12
C GLN A 52 0.82 -8.63 -6.03
N ALA A 53 0.88 -7.42 -5.48
CA ALA A 53 1.78 -7.05 -4.40
C ALA A 53 1.53 -7.90 -3.15
N LEU A 54 0.27 -8.04 -2.77
CA LEU A 54 -0.13 -8.87 -1.63
C LEU A 54 0.24 -10.34 -1.87
N LEU A 55 -0.16 -10.93 -2.99
CA LEU A 55 0.11 -12.34 -3.29
C LEU A 55 1.60 -12.64 -3.45
N HIS A 56 2.38 -11.67 -3.93
CA HIS A 56 3.83 -11.79 -3.99
C HIS A 56 4.44 -11.80 -2.58
N ALA A 57 4.04 -10.87 -1.71
CA ALA A 57 4.53 -10.80 -0.34
C ALA A 57 4.09 -12.02 0.50
N TRP A 58 2.94 -12.61 0.16
CA TRP A 58 2.34 -13.77 0.83
C TRP A 58 2.58 -15.10 0.10
N ARG A 59 3.61 -15.20 -0.74
CA ARG A 59 4.01 -16.45 -1.40
C ARG A 59 4.08 -17.60 -0.39
N GLY A 60 3.47 -18.74 -0.72
CA GLY A 60 3.34 -19.90 0.17
C GLY A 60 1.98 -20.00 0.86
N ALA A 61 1.22 -18.90 0.94
CA ALA A 61 -0.18 -18.93 1.35
C ALA A 61 -1.10 -19.32 0.18
N ASP A 62 -2.29 -19.82 0.50
CA ASP A 62 -3.38 -20.03 -0.45
C ASP A 62 -3.98 -18.67 -0.86
N PRO A 63 -3.90 -18.27 -2.16
CA PRO A 63 -4.36 -16.96 -2.60
C PRO A 63 -5.85 -16.70 -2.37
N GLU A 64 -6.68 -17.71 -2.59
CA GLU A 64 -8.14 -17.57 -2.54
C GLU A 64 -8.65 -17.53 -1.10
N ALA A 65 -8.05 -18.31 -0.20
CA ALA A 65 -8.29 -18.23 1.23
C ALA A 65 -7.81 -16.90 1.79
N LEU A 66 -6.60 -16.44 1.42
CA LEU A 66 -6.08 -15.15 1.88
C LEU A 66 -7.02 -14.00 1.49
N ILE A 67 -7.39 -13.89 0.21
CA ILE A 67 -8.27 -12.81 -0.27
C ILE A 67 -9.65 -12.88 0.41
N ALA A 68 -10.19 -14.07 0.63
CA ALA A 68 -11.49 -14.24 1.28
C ALA A 68 -11.48 -13.86 2.77
N TRP A 69 -10.38 -14.13 3.48
CA TRP A 69 -10.27 -13.90 4.93
C TRP A 69 -9.82 -12.49 5.29
N LEU A 70 -9.09 -11.79 4.41
CA LEU A 70 -8.53 -10.48 4.71
C LEU A 70 -9.55 -9.42 5.13
N PRO A 71 -10.76 -9.30 4.53
CA PRO A 71 -11.75 -8.32 4.98
C PRO A 71 -12.08 -8.45 6.47
N PHE A 72 -12.30 -9.69 6.95
CA PHE A 72 -12.53 -9.96 8.36
C PHE A 72 -11.34 -9.57 9.23
N LEU A 73 -10.12 -10.01 8.86
CA LEU A 73 -8.92 -9.76 9.67
C LEU A 73 -8.57 -8.26 9.74
N ILE A 74 -8.80 -7.53 8.64
CA ILE A 74 -8.66 -6.08 8.57
C ILE A 74 -9.73 -5.37 9.43
N ALA A 75 -10.95 -5.90 9.51
CA ALA A 75 -11.98 -5.34 10.38
C ALA A 75 -11.56 -5.28 11.85
N LEU A 76 -10.67 -6.18 12.29
CA LEU A 76 -10.20 -6.24 13.68
C LEU A 76 -9.21 -5.12 14.07
N HIS A 77 -8.74 -4.30 13.10
CA HIS A 77 -7.70 -3.29 13.37
C HIS A 77 -8.08 -2.31 14.50
N ASP A 78 -9.36 -2.00 14.61
CA ASP A 78 -9.93 -1.04 15.55
C ASP A 78 -10.75 -1.68 16.67
N LEU A 79 -10.66 -3.01 16.86
CA LEU A 79 -11.38 -3.70 17.93
C LEU A 79 -11.05 -3.13 19.32
N GLY A 80 -9.83 -2.63 19.50
CA GLY A 80 -9.38 -1.94 20.70
C GLY A 80 -10.07 -0.60 20.99
N LYS A 81 -10.84 -0.03 20.04
CA LYS A 81 -11.74 1.10 20.32
C LYS A 81 -12.88 0.72 21.26
N LEU A 82 -13.22 -0.57 21.36
CA LEU A 82 -14.14 -1.11 22.36
C LEU A 82 -13.41 -1.25 23.72
N SER A 83 -12.91 -0.15 24.27
CA SER A 83 -12.17 -0.11 25.53
C SER A 83 -12.47 1.16 26.31
N ALA A 84 -12.29 1.11 27.62
CA ALA A 84 -12.41 2.29 28.48
C ALA A 84 -11.44 3.42 28.05
N ALA A 85 -10.22 3.03 27.67
CA ALA A 85 -9.16 3.96 27.29
C ALA A 85 -9.50 4.79 26.06
N PHE A 86 -10.20 4.21 25.07
CA PHE A 86 -10.62 4.92 23.86
C PHE A 86 -11.99 5.60 24.05
N GLN A 87 -13.00 4.88 24.54
CA GLN A 87 -14.35 5.43 24.65
C GLN A 87 -14.44 6.60 25.64
N GLY A 88 -13.54 6.65 26.62
CA GLY A 88 -13.43 7.74 27.59
C GLY A 88 -12.57 8.93 27.15
N GLN A 89 -12.15 9.01 25.88
CA GLN A 89 -11.36 10.15 25.36
C GLN A 89 -12.18 11.40 25.12
N ASP A 90 -13.39 11.24 24.61
CA ASP A 90 -14.32 12.33 24.38
C ASP A 90 -15.29 12.44 25.57
N GLU A 91 -15.34 13.61 26.20
CA GLU A 91 -16.11 13.82 27.43
C GLU A 91 -17.61 13.66 27.20
N ALA A 92 -18.16 14.22 26.10
CA ALA A 92 -19.57 14.12 25.78
C ALA A 92 -19.97 12.67 25.46
N GLN A 93 -19.14 11.94 24.71
CA GLN A 93 -19.37 10.52 24.44
C GLN A 93 -19.29 9.67 25.72
N ARG A 94 -18.34 9.98 26.60
CA ARG A 94 -18.22 9.33 27.91
C ARG A 94 -19.48 9.53 28.74
N GLU A 95 -20.01 10.74 28.80
CA GLU A 95 -21.27 11.04 29.50
C GLU A 95 -22.44 10.27 28.91
N ARG A 96 -22.60 10.27 27.57
CA ARG A 96 -23.64 9.50 26.87
C ARG A 96 -23.60 8.01 27.22
N LEU A 97 -22.41 7.41 27.20
CA LEU A 97 -22.22 6.00 27.54
C LEU A 97 -22.44 5.73 29.04
N THR A 98 -22.07 6.68 29.91
CA THR A 98 -22.33 6.59 31.36
C THR A 98 -23.83 6.61 31.67
N GLN A 99 -24.59 7.48 31.00
CA GLN A 99 -26.06 7.50 31.08
C GLN A 99 -26.68 6.19 30.56
N ALA A 100 -26.04 5.54 29.59
CA ALA A 100 -26.42 4.22 29.09
C ALA A 100 -25.91 3.05 29.98
N GLY A 101 -25.28 3.35 31.12
CA GLY A 101 -24.87 2.36 32.13
C GLY A 101 -23.45 1.80 31.97
N VAL A 102 -22.57 2.44 31.19
CA VAL A 102 -21.15 2.06 31.06
C VAL A 102 -20.31 2.77 32.12
N GLN A 103 -19.45 2.03 32.84
CA GLN A 103 -18.60 2.63 33.87
C GLN A 103 -17.19 2.97 33.36
N PHE A 104 -16.72 4.17 33.69
CA PHE A 104 -15.36 4.64 33.44
C PHE A 104 -14.71 5.02 34.78
N ARG A 105 -13.57 4.41 35.12
CA ARG A 105 -12.86 4.71 36.39
C ARG A 105 -11.58 5.51 36.22
N SER A 106 -10.81 5.23 35.18
CA SER A 106 -9.54 5.90 34.93
C SER A 106 -9.44 6.32 33.48
N HIS A 107 -9.00 7.56 33.26
CA HIS A 107 -8.56 8.00 31.96
C HIS A 107 -7.12 7.48 31.73
N SER A 108 -6.91 6.72 30.67
CA SER A 108 -5.60 6.14 30.34
C SER A 108 -5.20 6.57 28.92
N PRO A 109 -4.83 7.84 28.72
CA PRO A 109 -4.58 8.41 27.39
C PRO A 109 -3.38 7.77 26.69
N GLU A 110 -2.49 7.12 27.44
CA GLU A 110 -1.30 6.44 26.94
C GLU A 110 -1.61 5.11 26.24
N LEU A 111 -2.81 4.54 26.44
CA LEU A 111 -3.21 3.29 25.79
C LEU A 111 -3.86 3.56 24.44
N HIS A 112 -3.06 3.40 23.38
CA HIS A 112 -3.56 3.51 22.01
C HIS A 112 -4.42 2.30 21.63
N HIS A 113 -5.57 2.54 21.01
CA HIS A 113 -6.51 1.49 20.60
C HIS A 113 -5.87 0.44 19.68
N ALA A 114 -4.94 0.83 18.79
CA ALA A 114 -4.22 -0.13 17.95
C ALA A 114 -3.38 -1.14 18.75
N ALA A 115 -2.78 -0.72 19.87
CA ALA A 115 -2.05 -1.62 20.76
C ALA A 115 -3.02 -2.56 21.50
N ILE A 116 -4.20 -2.07 21.86
CA ILE A 116 -5.27 -2.90 22.47
C ILE A 116 -5.79 -3.94 21.45
N SER A 117 -6.01 -3.55 20.20
CA SER A 117 -6.39 -4.48 19.12
C SER A 117 -5.31 -5.54 18.90
N ALA A 118 -4.03 -5.14 18.84
CA ALA A 118 -2.90 -6.04 18.68
C ALA A 118 -2.80 -7.02 19.86
N LEU A 119 -2.95 -6.54 21.10
CA LEU A 119 -2.98 -7.40 22.29
C LEU A 119 -4.14 -8.40 22.23
N TRP A 120 -5.32 -7.97 21.78
CA TRP A 120 -6.46 -8.88 21.63
C TRP A 120 -6.17 -9.99 20.62
N ILE A 121 -5.59 -9.65 19.46
CA ILE A 121 -5.18 -10.64 18.45
C ILE A 121 -4.15 -11.61 19.02
N HIS A 122 -3.15 -11.08 19.73
CA HIS A 122 -2.10 -11.87 20.36
C HIS A 122 -2.66 -12.90 21.35
N ASP A 123 -3.59 -12.49 22.21
CA ASP A 123 -4.10 -13.34 23.29
C ASP A 123 -5.22 -14.28 22.83
N HIS A 124 -6.04 -13.86 21.85
CA HIS A 124 -7.32 -14.53 21.60
C HIS A 124 -7.51 -15.04 20.17
N LEU A 125 -6.72 -14.64 19.17
CA LEU A 125 -6.97 -15.09 17.80
C LEU A 125 -6.82 -16.62 17.67
N ALA A 126 -5.75 -17.19 18.22
CA ALA A 126 -5.52 -18.64 18.18
C ALA A 126 -6.54 -19.44 19.00
N GLU A 127 -7.05 -18.86 20.10
CA GLU A 127 -8.09 -19.48 20.93
C GLU A 127 -9.44 -19.57 20.18
N ASN A 128 -9.77 -18.53 19.40
CA ASN A 128 -11.02 -18.48 18.65
C ASN A 128 -10.92 -19.17 17.27
N GLU A 129 -9.70 -19.32 16.74
CA GLU A 129 -9.43 -19.92 15.42
C GLU A 129 -8.50 -21.13 15.53
N PRO A 130 -9.01 -22.31 15.94
CA PRO A 130 -8.19 -23.50 16.11
C PRO A 130 -7.43 -23.89 14.83
N GLY A 131 -6.14 -24.20 15.01
CA GLY A 131 -5.25 -24.63 13.93
C GLY A 131 -4.55 -23.49 13.18
N ILE A 132 -4.81 -22.22 13.51
CA ILE A 132 -4.06 -21.11 12.91
C ILE A 132 -2.57 -21.21 13.26
N ALA A 133 -1.70 -20.98 12.27
CA ALA A 133 -0.26 -20.94 12.49
C ALA A 133 0.14 -19.72 13.34
N GLN A 134 1.11 -19.90 14.23
CA GLN A 134 1.60 -18.82 15.10
C GLN A 134 2.15 -17.62 14.32
N ASP A 135 2.82 -17.88 13.20
CA ASP A 135 3.34 -16.83 12.32
C ASP A 135 2.22 -15.94 11.77
N LEU A 136 1.06 -16.51 11.44
CA LEU A 136 -0.10 -15.73 11.01
C LEU A 136 -0.59 -14.81 12.13
N VAL A 137 -0.70 -15.33 13.36
CA VAL A 137 -1.08 -14.52 14.52
C VAL A 137 -0.13 -13.33 14.68
N TRP A 138 1.19 -13.55 14.56
CA TRP A 138 2.18 -12.47 14.64
C TRP A 138 2.05 -11.46 13.50
N ILE A 139 1.86 -11.92 12.25
CA ILE A 139 1.66 -11.04 11.10
C ILE A 139 0.43 -10.14 11.31
N PHE A 140 -0.72 -10.71 11.69
CA PHE A 140 -1.94 -9.94 11.91
C PHE A 140 -1.85 -9.02 13.12
N ARG A 141 -1.23 -9.48 14.22
CA ARG A 141 -0.96 -8.68 15.41
C ARG A 141 -0.12 -7.45 15.06
N ASP A 142 0.98 -7.66 14.35
CA ASP A 142 1.93 -6.58 14.04
C ASP A 142 1.34 -5.62 13.02
N ALA A 143 0.63 -6.12 12.00
CA ALA A 143 -0.06 -5.26 11.05
C ALA A 143 -1.13 -4.39 11.72
N THR A 144 -1.91 -4.99 12.62
CA THR A 144 -2.92 -4.29 13.42
C THR A 144 -2.27 -3.27 14.37
N GLY A 145 -1.19 -3.62 15.06
CA GLY A 145 -0.47 -2.66 15.90
C GLY A 145 0.15 -1.51 15.10
N GLY A 146 0.51 -1.77 13.84
CA GLY A 146 1.23 -0.86 12.94
C GLY A 146 0.38 0.15 12.17
N HIS A 147 -0.95 0.06 12.18
CA HIS A 147 -1.80 0.79 11.21
C HIS A 147 -1.84 2.33 11.41
N HIS A 148 -1.42 2.86 12.55
CA HIS A 148 -1.19 4.31 12.75
C HIS A 148 0.20 4.80 12.32
N GLY A 149 0.98 3.90 11.71
CA GLY A 149 2.26 4.17 11.08
C GLY A 149 3.49 3.84 11.92
N ARG A 150 3.34 3.29 13.12
CA ARG A 150 4.44 2.70 13.91
C ARG A 150 3.95 1.40 14.52
N PHE A 151 4.82 0.40 14.55
CA PHE A 151 4.55 -0.86 15.23
C PHE A 151 4.56 -0.64 16.75
N VAL A 152 3.96 -1.58 17.47
CA VAL A 152 3.89 -1.55 18.93
C VAL A 152 5.26 -1.97 19.47
N ASP A 153 5.96 -1.04 20.12
CA ASP A 153 7.27 -1.29 20.74
C ASP A 153 7.15 -1.81 22.18
N GLU A 154 5.99 -1.62 22.82
CA GLU A 154 5.74 -2.04 24.21
C GLU A 154 5.51 -3.55 24.32
N SER A 155 5.97 -4.15 25.43
CA SER A 155 5.75 -5.57 25.69
C SER A 155 4.25 -5.88 25.86
N MET A 156 3.82 -7.04 25.35
CA MET A 156 2.43 -7.48 25.48
C MET A 156 2.00 -7.65 26.94
N GLU A 157 2.95 -7.97 27.83
CA GLU A 157 2.66 -8.12 29.27
C GLU A 157 2.36 -6.76 29.94
N ASP A 158 3.14 -5.72 29.61
CA ASP A 158 2.92 -4.38 30.16
C ASP A 158 1.62 -3.77 29.61
N LEU A 159 1.34 -3.94 28.31
CA LEU A 159 0.07 -3.57 27.71
C LEU A 159 -1.11 -4.25 28.42
N ARG A 160 -1.00 -5.55 28.74
CA ARG A 160 -2.04 -6.28 29.46
C ARG A 160 -2.26 -5.74 30.86
N LYS A 161 -1.20 -5.40 31.59
CA LYS A 161 -1.29 -4.79 32.94
C LYS A 161 -1.97 -3.43 32.89
N LYS A 162 -1.55 -2.57 31.95
CA LYS A 162 -2.15 -1.24 31.74
C LYS A 162 -3.62 -1.32 31.35
N LEU A 163 -3.97 -2.18 30.38
CA LEU A 163 -5.35 -2.37 29.95
C LEU A 163 -6.22 -2.91 31.10
N HIS A 164 -5.73 -3.91 31.82
CA HIS A 164 -6.42 -4.44 32.98
C HIS A 164 -6.67 -3.34 34.02
N HIS A 165 -5.69 -2.48 34.30
CA HIS A 165 -5.85 -1.34 35.21
C HIS A 165 -6.92 -0.36 34.72
N ALA A 166 -6.89 0.01 33.43
CA ALA A 166 -7.84 0.93 32.82
C ALA A 166 -9.29 0.46 32.89
N GLU A 167 -9.50 -0.87 32.90
CA GLU A 167 -10.82 -1.50 32.80
C GLU A 167 -11.32 -2.12 34.12
N ARG A 168 -10.59 -1.99 35.24
CA ARG A 168 -10.98 -2.60 36.54
C ARG A 168 -12.39 -2.22 37.02
N GLY A 169 -12.91 -1.09 36.57
CA GLY A 169 -14.24 -0.62 36.93
C GLY A 169 -15.39 -1.28 36.19
N GLU A 170 -15.14 -1.94 35.07
CA GLU A 170 -16.17 -2.49 34.19
C GLU A 170 -15.67 -3.78 33.54
N SER A 171 -16.19 -4.91 34.01
CA SER A 171 -15.77 -6.23 33.51
C SER A 171 -16.25 -6.50 32.09
N ARG A 172 -17.31 -5.81 31.62
CA ARG A 172 -17.91 -6.04 30.30
C ARG A 172 -17.04 -5.59 29.13
N TRP A 173 -15.98 -4.78 29.33
CA TRP A 173 -15.10 -4.36 28.22
C TRP A 173 -14.48 -5.53 27.45
N ARG A 174 -14.06 -6.57 28.16
CA ARG A 174 -13.55 -7.80 27.52
C ARG A 174 -14.65 -8.51 26.73
N ASP A 175 -15.86 -8.57 27.29
CA ASP A 175 -17.00 -9.22 26.64
C ASP A 175 -17.48 -8.45 25.42
N TRP A 176 -17.52 -7.10 25.45
CA TRP A 176 -17.85 -6.29 24.28
C TRP A 176 -16.83 -6.45 23.16
N ARG A 177 -15.53 -6.53 23.46
CA ARG A 177 -14.52 -6.88 22.44
C ARG A 177 -14.76 -8.26 21.85
N LYS A 178 -15.04 -9.26 22.68
CA LYS A 178 -15.35 -10.62 22.21
C LYS A 178 -16.62 -10.65 21.35
N GLN A 179 -17.66 -9.93 21.76
CA GLN A 179 -18.90 -9.82 20.98
C GLN A 179 -18.67 -9.09 19.65
N GLY A 180 -17.87 -8.01 19.64
CA GLY A 180 -17.45 -7.31 18.42
C GLY A 180 -16.70 -8.23 17.46
N TYR A 181 -15.76 -9.03 17.97
CA TYR A 181 -15.07 -10.04 17.18
C TYR A 181 -16.04 -11.08 16.57
N VAL A 182 -16.92 -11.67 17.39
CA VAL A 182 -17.89 -12.67 16.93
C VAL A 182 -18.81 -12.07 15.87
N LEU A 183 -19.30 -10.86 16.09
CA LEU A 183 -20.15 -10.15 15.13
C LEU A 183 -19.44 -9.91 13.80
N LEU A 184 -18.20 -9.42 13.82
CA LEU A 184 -17.42 -9.20 12.60
C LEU A 184 -17.10 -10.51 11.89
N ARG A 185 -16.84 -11.59 12.65
CA ARG A 185 -16.63 -12.93 12.11
C ARG A 185 -17.88 -13.42 11.37
N ASP A 186 -19.03 -13.39 12.04
CA ASP A 186 -20.31 -13.83 11.47
C ASP A 186 -20.69 -13.05 10.20
N LEU A 187 -20.28 -11.77 10.10
CA LEU A 187 -20.61 -10.91 8.96
C LEU A 187 -19.63 -10.98 7.78
N LEU A 188 -18.35 -11.29 8.02
CA LEU A 188 -17.28 -11.10 7.04
C LEU A 188 -16.44 -12.35 6.76
N ALA A 189 -16.37 -13.31 7.68
CA ALA A 189 -15.57 -14.51 7.49
C ALA A 189 -16.22 -15.45 6.46
N PRO A 190 -15.45 -16.13 5.61
CA PRO A 190 -16.00 -17.15 4.71
C PRO A 190 -16.50 -18.37 5.51
N GLU A 191 -17.72 -18.83 5.24
CA GLU A 191 -18.33 -19.97 5.94
C GLU A 191 -17.62 -21.32 5.62
N ASP A 192 -17.24 -21.51 4.36
CA ASP A 192 -16.76 -22.80 3.85
C ASP A 192 -15.23 -23.01 3.92
N LYS A 193 -14.49 -22.03 4.45
CA LYS A 193 -13.01 -22.06 4.44
C LYS A 193 -12.48 -21.78 5.84
N PRO A 194 -11.76 -22.70 6.50
CA PRO A 194 -11.17 -22.40 7.81
C PRO A 194 -10.02 -21.39 7.68
N LEU A 195 -9.77 -20.58 8.72
CA LEU A 195 -8.72 -19.54 8.70
C LEU A 195 -7.31 -20.13 8.51
N HIS A 196 -7.04 -21.31 9.08
CA HIS A 196 -5.77 -22.00 8.88
C HIS A 196 -5.53 -22.43 7.42
N GLY A 197 -6.58 -22.43 6.59
CA GLY A 197 -6.49 -22.66 5.15
C GLY A 197 -5.72 -21.58 4.38
N ILE A 198 -5.47 -20.40 4.99
CA ILE A 198 -4.54 -19.40 4.42
C ILE A 198 -3.14 -20.00 4.27
N GLY A 199 -2.71 -20.88 5.18
CA GLY A 199 -1.32 -21.36 5.22
C GLY A 199 -0.35 -20.28 5.72
N THR A 200 0.96 -20.53 5.60
CA THR A 200 2.00 -19.63 6.11
C THR A 200 2.83 -19.05 4.97
N PRO A 201 3.00 -17.72 4.89
CA PRO A 201 3.86 -17.14 3.88
C PRO A 201 5.33 -17.50 4.15
N VAL A 202 6.09 -17.76 3.09
CA VAL A 202 7.52 -18.09 3.15
C VAL A 202 8.33 -16.96 3.81
N ALA A 203 7.89 -15.71 3.67
CA ALA A 203 8.54 -14.54 4.20
C ALA A 203 7.57 -13.70 5.06
N PRO A 204 7.50 -13.94 6.39
CA PRO A 204 6.56 -13.24 7.26
C PRO A 204 6.74 -11.72 7.29
N ARG A 205 7.97 -11.20 7.18
CA ARG A 205 8.26 -9.75 7.23
C ARG A 205 7.67 -8.99 6.03
N PRO A 206 7.94 -9.38 4.76
CA PRO A 206 7.22 -8.83 3.61
C PRO A 206 5.70 -8.95 3.72
N ALA A 207 5.20 -10.09 4.20
CA ALA A 207 3.77 -10.33 4.39
C ALA A 207 3.14 -9.31 5.37
N THR A 208 3.79 -9.08 6.52
CA THR A 208 3.40 -8.05 7.49
C THR A 208 3.42 -6.65 6.87
N VAL A 209 4.51 -6.26 6.21
CA VAL A 209 4.62 -4.92 5.60
C VAL A 209 3.54 -4.67 4.54
N ALA A 210 3.30 -5.66 3.67
CA ALA A 210 2.28 -5.56 2.63
C ALA A 210 0.87 -5.46 3.24
N LEU A 211 0.57 -6.28 4.25
CA LEU A 211 -0.69 -6.24 4.96
C LEU A 211 -0.89 -4.90 5.69
N THR A 212 0.12 -4.40 6.41
CA THR A 212 0.06 -3.11 7.10
C THR A 212 -0.21 -1.99 6.09
N GLY A 213 0.45 -2.00 4.94
CA GLY A 213 0.23 -1.00 3.89
C GLY A 213 -1.20 -1.03 3.33
N LEU A 214 -1.74 -2.21 3.05
CA LEU A 214 -3.15 -2.39 2.64
C LEU A 214 -4.12 -1.92 3.71
N LEU A 215 -3.87 -2.29 4.98
CA LEU A 215 -4.70 -1.91 6.12
C LEU A 215 -4.74 -0.40 6.31
N VAL A 216 -3.58 0.26 6.33
CA VAL A 216 -3.48 1.73 6.45
C VAL A 216 -4.24 2.41 5.31
N TRP A 217 -4.08 1.92 4.08
CA TRP A 217 -4.76 2.52 2.93
C TRP A 217 -6.28 2.32 3.01
N SER A 218 -6.72 1.13 3.41
CA SER A 218 -8.14 0.82 3.58
C SER A 218 -8.76 1.67 4.68
N ASP A 219 -8.06 1.84 5.81
CA ASP A 219 -8.49 2.73 6.89
C ASP A 219 -8.60 4.18 6.41
N TRP A 220 -7.61 4.70 5.69
CA TRP A 220 -7.67 6.08 5.19
C TRP A 220 -8.87 6.36 4.28
N ILE A 221 -9.26 5.40 3.41
CA ILE A 221 -10.45 5.53 2.57
C ILE A 221 -11.72 5.35 3.40
N GLY A 222 -11.81 4.29 4.20
CA GLY A 222 -12.95 4.03 5.11
C GLY A 222 -13.14 5.12 6.17
N SER A 223 -12.12 5.95 6.35
CA SER A 223 -12.10 7.08 7.25
C SER A 223 -12.68 8.37 6.67
N ASN A 224 -12.94 8.44 5.36
CA ASN A 224 -13.44 9.65 4.72
C ASN A 224 -14.94 9.87 5.03
N GLU A 225 -15.25 10.94 5.78
CA GLU A 225 -16.63 11.28 6.18
C GLU A 225 -17.56 11.58 4.99
N HIS A 226 -17.01 11.99 3.83
CA HIS A 226 -17.81 12.17 2.63
C HIS A 226 -18.27 10.83 2.06
N ASP A 227 -17.38 9.85 1.99
CA ASP A 227 -17.68 8.52 1.42
C ASP A 227 -18.47 7.66 2.42
N PHE A 228 -18.16 7.82 3.72
CA PHE A 228 -18.72 7.05 4.83
C PHE A 228 -19.31 7.97 5.91
N PRO A 229 -20.43 8.66 5.63
CA PRO A 229 -21.06 9.53 6.61
C PRO A 229 -21.61 8.73 7.80
N ALA A 230 -21.57 9.36 8.98
CA ALA A 230 -22.07 8.78 10.23
C ALA A 230 -23.57 8.45 10.15
N THR A 231 -23.92 7.20 10.43
CA THR A 231 -25.31 6.71 10.43
C THR A 231 -25.60 5.88 11.68
N PRO A 232 -25.52 6.47 12.90
CA PRO A 232 -25.79 5.75 14.13
C PRO A 232 -27.23 5.23 14.16
N GLY A 233 -27.44 4.06 14.77
CA GLY A 233 -28.77 3.46 14.95
C GLY A 233 -29.33 2.70 13.73
N MET A 234 -28.59 2.61 12.63
CA MET A 234 -28.95 1.74 11.51
C MET A 234 -28.83 0.25 11.90
N ASP A 235 -29.67 -0.61 11.31
CA ASP A 235 -29.47 -2.06 11.40
C ASP A 235 -28.12 -2.46 10.77
N ILE A 236 -27.42 -3.41 11.38
CA ILE A 236 -26.06 -3.76 10.98
C ILE A 236 -25.98 -4.47 9.62
N HIS A 237 -26.97 -5.30 9.26
CA HIS A 237 -26.98 -5.98 7.97
C HIS A 237 -27.31 -5.00 6.83
N CYS A 238 -28.24 -4.08 7.08
CA CYS A 238 -28.49 -2.94 6.20
C CYS A 238 -27.23 -2.08 6.04
N TYR A 239 -26.53 -1.79 7.14
CA TYR A 239 -25.31 -0.98 7.13
C TYR A 239 -24.19 -1.66 6.35
N LEU A 240 -23.95 -2.97 6.54
CA LEU A 240 -22.94 -3.72 5.81
C LEU A 240 -23.18 -3.65 4.29
N SER A 241 -24.43 -3.80 3.86
CA SER A 241 -24.80 -3.70 2.43
C SER A 241 -24.52 -2.30 1.87
N LEU A 242 -24.87 -1.26 2.64
CA LEU A 242 -24.60 0.13 2.31
C LEU A 242 -23.09 0.42 2.27
N SER A 243 -22.33 -0.11 3.23
CA SER A 243 -20.87 0.04 3.33
C SER A 243 -20.14 -0.57 2.13
N ARG A 244 -20.55 -1.76 1.67
CA ARG A 244 -20.04 -2.37 0.43
C ARG A 244 -20.27 -1.48 -0.79
N GLN A 245 -21.46 -0.88 -0.90
CA GLN A 245 -21.78 0.06 -1.97
C GLN A 245 -20.93 1.33 -1.89
N ARG A 246 -20.78 1.91 -0.69
CA ARG A 246 -19.95 3.09 -0.44
C ARG A 246 -18.48 2.84 -0.78
N ALA A 247 -17.93 1.70 -0.36
CA ALA A 247 -16.55 1.31 -0.71
C ALA A 247 -16.33 1.24 -2.22
N GLN A 248 -17.25 0.62 -2.95
CA GLN A 248 -17.19 0.57 -4.41
C GLN A 248 -17.29 1.95 -5.06
N ASN A 249 -18.15 2.83 -4.52
CA ASN A 249 -18.28 4.20 -5.01
C ASN A 249 -17.04 5.03 -4.71
N ALA A 250 -16.47 4.91 -3.51
CA ALA A 250 -15.22 5.56 -3.13
C ALA A 250 -14.07 5.17 -4.07
N LEU A 251 -13.95 3.88 -4.41
CA LEU A 251 -12.96 3.45 -5.41
C LEU A 251 -13.19 4.08 -6.79
N THR A 252 -14.44 4.30 -7.21
CA THR A 252 -14.75 5.04 -8.44
C THR A 252 -14.32 6.51 -8.31
N THR A 253 -14.76 7.18 -7.23
CA THR A 253 -14.46 8.59 -6.95
C THR A 253 -12.95 8.86 -6.90
N HIS A 254 -12.18 7.94 -6.33
CA HIS A 254 -10.72 8.03 -6.19
C HIS A 254 -9.94 7.40 -7.35
N TYR A 255 -10.61 7.00 -8.44
CA TYR A 255 -10.01 6.43 -9.65
C TYR A 255 -9.16 5.17 -9.42
N LEU A 256 -9.63 4.32 -8.51
CA LEU A 256 -9.00 3.07 -8.11
C LEU A 256 -9.65 1.83 -8.73
N ARG A 257 -10.81 1.95 -9.39
CA ARG A 257 -11.70 0.82 -9.74
C ARG A 257 -11.24 -0.10 -10.91
N ALA A 258 -9.94 -0.16 -11.20
CA ALA A 258 -9.30 -1.04 -12.18
C ALA A 258 -10.06 -1.30 -13.50
N SER A 259 -9.76 -0.47 -14.49
CA SER A 259 -9.11 -0.95 -15.72
C SER A 259 -8.73 0.27 -16.53
N ARG A 260 -7.44 0.62 -16.53
CA ARG A 260 -6.92 1.45 -17.62
C ARG A 260 -6.68 0.50 -18.77
N SER A 261 -7.20 0.83 -19.95
CA SER A 261 -6.84 0.12 -21.18
C SER A 261 -5.32 0.14 -21.30
N GLN A 262 -4.66 -0.99 -21.06
CA GLN A 262 -3.21 -1.07 -21.15
C GLN A 262 -2.85 -1.04 -22.64
N PRO A 263 -2.16 0.00 -23.13
CA PRO A 263 -1.66 0.02 -24.49
C PRO A 263 -0.72 -1.17 -24.64
N GLN A 264 -0.95 -1.98 -25.66
CA GLN A 264 -0.03 -3.06 -26.00
C GLN A 264 1.34 -2.47 -26.28
N TYR A 265 2.38 -3.10 -25.72
CA TYR A 265 3.74 -2.79 -26.11
C TYR A 265 4.07 -3.63 -27.35
N SER A 266 4.23 -2.99 -28.51
CA SER A 266 4.74 -3.67 -29.70
C SER A 266 6.26 -3.57 -29.78
N ASP A 267 6.78 -2.34 -29.84
CA ASP A 267 8.20 -2.04 -29.91
C ASP A 267 8.49 -0.61 -29.41
N PHE A 268 9.76 -0.25 -29.32
CA PHE A 268 10.18 1.09 -28.93
C PHE A 268 9.59 2.19 -29.83
N ARG A 269 9.49 1.92 -31.13
CA ARG A 269 9.10 2.91 -32.14
C ARG A 269 7.63 3.29 -32.03
N ALA A 270 6.78 2.34 -31.66
CA ALA A 270 5.37 2.58 -31.41
C ALA A 270 5.12 3.53 -30.24
N LEU A 271 5.99 3.50 -29.21
CA LEU A 271 5.95 4.42 -28.08
C LEU A 271 6.53 5.80 -28.41
N PHE A 272 7.58 5.84 -29.23
CA PHE A 272 8.32 7.06 -29.56
C PHE A 272 8.40 7.29 -31.08
N GLN A 273 7.25 7.57 -31.70
CA GLN A 273 7.11 7.67 -33.16
C GLN A 273 8.02 8.73 -33.80
N ALA A 274 8.35 9.80 -33.06
CA ALA A 274 9.16 10.91 -33.54
C ALA A 274 10.69 10.65 -33.52
N ILE A 275 11.15 9.51 -32.99
CA ILE A 275 12.58 9.26 -32.72
C ILE A 275 12.99 7.90 -33.31
N ALA A 276 14.04 7.89 -34.12
CA ALA A 276 14.67 6.63 -34.53
C ALA A 276 15.41 6.00 -33.33
N PRO A 277 15.19 4.71 -33.02
CA PRO A 277 15.79 4.07 -31.85
C PRO A 277 17.32 4.07 -31.95
N ARG A 278 17.96 4.60 -30.92
CA ARG A 278 19.42 4.52 -30.73
C ARG A 278 19.83 3.09 -30.37
N PRO A 279 21.14 2.72 -30.48
CA PRO A 279 21.58 1.36 -30.17
C PRO A 279 21.12 0.85 -28.79
N LEU A 280 21.21 1.67 -27.74
CA LEU A 280 20.72 1.31 -26.40
C LEU A 280 19.21 1.02 -26.39
N GLN A 281 18.43 1.87 -27.05
CA GLN A 281 16.97 1.76 -27.09
C GLN A 281 16.53 0.53 -27.87
N ALA A 282 17.24 0.19 -28.96
CA ALA A 282 16.97 -1.01 -29.76
C ALA A 282 17.21 -2.33 -29.00
N VAL A 283 18.04 -2.31 -27.94
CA VAL A 283 18.26 -3.49 -27.10
C VAL A 283 17.03 -3.79 -26.24
N VAL A 284 16.23 -2.78 -25.89
CA VAL A 284 15.01 -2.96 -25.08
C VAL A 284 14.09 -3.98 -25.71
N ASP A 285 13.93 -3.97 -27.03
CA ASP A 285 13.04 -4.89 -27.76
C ASP A 285 13.63 -6.31 -27.90
N ARG A 286 14.95 -6.47 -27.72
CA ARG A 286 15.65 -7.76 -27.87
C ARG A 286 15.75 -8.57 -26.57
N LEU A 287 15.44 -7.97 -25.43
CA LEU A 287 15.41 -8.68 -24.15
C LEU A 287 14.39 -9.83 -24.20
N SER A 288 14.64 -10.89 -23.45
CA SER A 288 13.72 -12.03 -23.36
C SER A 288 12.46 -11.65 -22.58
N ASP A 289 11.28 -11.97 -23.13
CA ASP A 289 10.01 -11.79 -22.40
C ASP A 289 9.99 -12.58 -21.10
N ASN A 290 10.61 -13.76 -21.06
CA ASN A 290 10.63 -14.60 -19.86
C ASN A 290 11.32 -13.90 -18.69
N ASP A 291 12.38 -13.14 -18.98
CA ASP A 291 13.13 -12.42 -17.95
C ASP A 291 12.36 -11.21 -17.40
N LEU A 292 11.45 -10.65 -18.21
CA LEU A 292 10.66 -9.46 -17.87
C LEU A 292 9.29 -9.78 -17.24
N ARG A 293 8.83 -11.05 -17.29
CA ARG A 293 7.59 -11.52 -16.66
C ARG A 293 7.71 -11.68 -15.15
N GLN A 294 8.93 -11.78 -14.62
CA GLN A 294 9.20 -11.79 -13.19
C GLN A 294 9.71 -10.41 -12.72
N PRO A 295 9.61 -10.11 -11.41
CA PRO A 295 10.33 -8.98 -10.83
C PRO A 295 11.83 -9.06 -11.18
N ALA A 296 12.37 -7.98 -11.73
CA ALA A 296 13.72 -7.93 -12.27
C ALA A 296 14.45 -6.65 -11.84
N LEU A 297 15.77 -6.72 -11.70
CA LEU A 297 16.64 -5.55 -11.61
C LEU A 297 17.39 -5.39 -12.92
N VAL A 298 17.21 -4.24 -13.57
CA VAL A 298 17.94 -3.89 -14.79
C VAL A 298 18.78 -2.65 -14.53
N VAL A 299 20.06 -2.71 -14.91
CA VAL A 299 20.97 -1.56 -14.85
C VAL A 299 21.26 -1.10 -16.27
N ILE A 300 20.94 0.16 -16.54
CA ILE A 300 21.17 0.83 -17.83
C ILE A 300 22.34 1.81 -17.66
N GLU A 301 23.47 1.46 -18.28
CA GLU A 301 24.68 2.28 -18.25
C GLU A 301 24.97 2.85 -19.64
N ALA A 302 24.90 4.17 -19.74
CA ALA A 302 25.29 4.87 -20.96
C ALA A 302 25.64 6.34 -20.66
N PRO A 303 26.50 6.97 -21.47
CA PRO A 303 26.76 8.41 -21.39
C PRO A 303 25.48 9.27 -21.40
N THR A 304 25.59 10.49 -20.89
CA THR A 304 24.50 11.47 -21.00
C THR A 304 24.17 11.75 -22.46
N GLY A 305 22.89 12.00 -22.74
CA GLY A 305 22.42 12.26 -24.09
C GLY A 305 22.21 11.03 -24.97
N GLU A 306 22.53 9.80 -24.55
CA GLU A 306 22.30 8.55 -25.31
C GLU A 306 20.85 8.03 -25.29
N GLY A 307 19.94 8.74 -24.60
CA GLY A 307 18.52 8.38 -24.54
C GLY A 307 18.17 7.30 -23.50
N LYS A 308 18.86 7.31 -22.35
CA LYS A 308 18.62 6.40 -21.21
C LYS A 308 17.18 6.46 -20.71
N THR A 309 16.63 7.67 -20.59
CA THR A 309 15.28 7.89 -20.08
C THR A 309 14.24 7.22 -20.96
N GLU A 310 14.32 7.39 -22.29
CA GLU A 310 13.39 6.75 -23.23
C GLU A 310 13.55 5.23 -23.23
N ALA A 311 14.79 4.72 -23.14
CA ALA A 311 15.05 3.29 -23.03
C ALA A 311 14.42 2.71 -21.74
N ALA A 312 14.57 3.40 -20.61
CA ALA A 312 13.97 3.00 -19.34
C ALA A 312 12.44 3.05 -19.37
N LEU A 313 11.85 4.08 -20.00
CA LEU A 313 10.40 4.19 -20.15
C LEU A 313 9.82 3.09 -21.03
N ALA A 314 10.47 2.80 -22.16
CA ALA A 314 10.08 1.68 -23.02
C ALA A 314 10.17 0.35 -22.28
N LEU A 315 11.29 0.10 -21.59
CA LEU A 315 11.48 -1.10 -20.79
C LEU A 315 10.44 -1.21 -19.67
N ALA A 316 10.16 -0.12 -18.96
CA ALA A 316 9.16 -0.09 -17.91
C ALA A 316 7.77 -0.40 -18.45
N ARG A 317 7.41 0.15 -19.62
CA ARG A 317 6.15 -0.17 -20.30
C ARG A 317 6.08 -1.64 -20.74
N ARG A 318 7.17 -2.19 -21.27
CA ARG A 318 7.26 -3.60 -21.67
C ARG A 318 7.09 -4.54 -20.49
N ILE A 319 7.84 -4.32 -19.40
CA ILE A 319 7.70 -5.08 -18.13
C ILE A 319 6.27 -4.99 -17.62
N ALA A 320 5.73 -3.78 -17.58
CA ALA A 320 4.39 -3.54 -17.06
C ALA A 320 3.33 -4.31 -17.87
N ALA A 321 3.37 -4.22 -19.20
CA ALA A 321 2.48 -4.97 -20.09
C ALA A 321 2.61 -6.49 -19.92
N LEU A 322 3.84 -7.03 -19.83
CA LEU A 322 4.07 -8.47 -19.65
C LEU A 322 3.59 -9.02 -18.30
N ARG A 323 3.61 -8.17 -17.27
CA ARG A 323 3.17 -8.52 -15.91
C ARG A 323 1.70 -8.19 -15.64
N GLY A 324 1.00 -7.59 -16.61
CA GLY A 324 -0.38 -7.13 -16.46
C GLY A 324 -0.52 -5.99 -15.44
N ILE A 325 0.51 -5.18 -15.27
CA ILE A 325 0.47 -3.94 -14.47
C ILE A 325 0.58 -2.74 -15.39
N ASP A 326 0.13 -1.58 -14.93
CA ASP A 326 0.25 -0.31 -15.65
C ASP A 326 0.98 0.75 -14.84
N GLU A 327 1.46 0.42 -13.64
CA GLU A 327 1.89 1.40 -12.65
C GLU A 327 3.41 1.58 -12.60
N ILE A 328 3.86 2.84 -12.62
CA ILE A 328 5.26 3.21 -12.76
C ILE A 328 5.60 4.36 -11.80
N PHE A 329 6.77 4.28 -11.16
CA PHE A 329 7.32 5.36 -10.35
C PHE A 329 8.72 5.75 -10.85
N PHE A 330 8.95 7.03 -11.11
CA PHE A 330 10.24 7.57 -11.55
C PHE A 330 10.86 8.42 -10.45
N ALA A 331 11.98 7.95 -9.90
CA ALA A 331 12.74 8.62 -8.85
C ALA A 331 13.96 9.36 -9.42
N LEU A 332 14.11 10.62 -9.05
CA LEU A 332 15.18 11.52 -9.51
C LEU A 332 16.03 12.02 -8.34
N PRO A 333 17.29 12.42 -8.59
CA PRO A 333 18.18 12.88 -7.52
C PRO A 333 17.75 14.23 -6.91
N THR A 334 17.06 15.10 -7.67
CA THR A 334 16.73 16.46 -7.21
C THR A 334 15.31 16.87 -7.59
N MET A 335 14.74 17.84 -6.86
CA MET A 335 13.40 18.37 -7.17
C MET A 335 13.35 19.08 -8.53
N ALA A 336 14.41 19.78 -8.91
CA ALA A 336 14.48 20.51 -10.18
C ALA A 336 14.39 19.56 -11.39
N THR A 337 15.11 18.44 -11.33
CA THR A 337 15.00 17.38 -12.35
C THR A 337 13.63 16.70 -12.29
N GLY A 338 13.06 16.54 -11.09
CA GLY A 338 11.67 16.14 -10.84
C GLY A 338 10.63 16.92 -11.64
N ASN A 339 10.64 18.24 -11.53
CA ASN A 339 9.67 19.13 -12.20
C ASN A 339 9.74 19.02 -13.73
N GLN A 340 10.95 18.95 -14.29
CA GLN A 340 11.13 18.78 -15.73
C GLN A 340 10.67 17.40 -16.19
N MET A 341 11.01 16.36 -15.43
CA MET A 341 10.62 14.99 -15.75
C MET A 341 9.10 14.78 -15.64
N PHE A 342 8.45 15.45 -14.70
CA PHE A 342 6.99 15.45 -14.56
C PHE A 342 6.29 15.94 -15.83
N THR A 343 6.70 17.09 -16.36
CA THR A 343 6.14 17.64 -17.62
C THR A 343 6.26 16.64 -18.77
N ARG A 344 7.40 15.93 -18.83
CA ARG A 344 7.66 14.92 -19.88
C ARG A 344 6.81 13.67 -19.69
N LEU A 345 6.72 13.15 -18.47
CA LEU A 345 5.95 11.95 -18.15
C LEU A 345 4.45 12.18 -18.24
N GLU A 346 3.96 13.34 -17.82
CA GLU A 346 2.56 13.74 -17.99
C GLU A 346 2.18 13.73 -19.48
N ARG A 347 3.00 14.33 -20.36
CA ARG A 347 2.75 14.29 -21.80
C ARG A 347 2.78 12.85 -22.35
N PHE A 348 3.75 12.05 -21.93
CA PHE A 348 3.91 10.67 -22.36
C PHE A 348 2.70 9.80 -21.97
N PHE A 349 2.31 9.82 -20.70
CA PHE A 349 1.19 9.02 -20.21
C PHE A 349 -0.17 9.55 -20.69
N ARG A 350 -0.36 10.87 -20.86
CA ARG A 350 -1.58 11.40 -21.49
C ARG A 350 -1.73 10.97 -22.95
N THR A 351 -0.63 10.86 -23.69
CA THR A 351 -0.66 10.35 -25.08
C THR A 351 -1.11 8.88 -25.12
N LEU A 352 -0.69 8.09 -24.12
CA LEU A 352 -0.97 6.66 -24.06
C LEU A 352 -2.34 6.31 -23.45
N TYR A 353 -2.78 7.07 -22.45
CA TYR A 353 -3.94 6.72 -21.61
C TYR A 353 -5.02 7.81 -21.56
N GLY A 354 -4.87 8.90 -22.33
CA GLY A 354 -5.74 10.08 -22.21
C GLY A 354 -5.68 10.68 -20.81
N ASP A 355 -6.82 11.14 -20.28
CA ASP A 355 -6.89 11.71 -18.93
C ASP A 355 -6.65 10.66 -17.82
N GLY A 356 -6.79 9.36 -18.13
CA GLY A 356 -6.38 8.27 -17.24
C GLY A 356 -4.86 8.15 -17.03
N GLY A 357 -4.06 8.89 -17.81
CA GLY A 357 -2.60 8.94 -17.75
C GLY A 357 -2.03 10.04 -16.86
N SER A 358 -2.85 10.74 -16.07
CA SER A 358 -2.33 11.79 -15.18
C SER A 358 -1.32 11.25 -14.17
N VAL A 359 -0.20 11.96 -14.06
CA VAL A 359 0.95 11.63 -13.23
C VAL A 359 0.91 12.45 -11.95
N ARG A 360 1.29 11.86 -10.81
CA ARG A 360 1.47 12.62 -9.55
C ARG A 360 2.93 12.99 -9.33
N LEU A 361 3.14 14.19 -8.80
CA LEU A 361 4.44 14.67 -8.37
C LEU A 361 4.63 14.41 -6.86
N SER A 362 5.77 13.86 -6.46
CA SER A 362 6.08 13.45 -5.08
C SER A 362 7.41 14.03 -4.62
N HIS A 363 7.38 15.25 -4.09
CA HIS A 363 8.48 15.87 -3.34
C HIS A 363 7.93 16.95 -2.39
N SER A 364 8.76 17.51 -1.51
CA SER A 364 8.33 18.41 -0.43
C SER A 364 7.65 19.71 -0.89
N GLN A 365 7.79 20.09 -2.16
CA GLN A 365 7.14 21.26 -2.76
C GLN A 365 6.11 20.89 -3.84
N ALA A 366 5.81 19.60 -4.02
CA ALA A 366 4.98 19.14 -5.14
C ALA A 366 3.59 19.78 -5.14
N ILE A 367 2.97 19.95 -3.97
CA ILE A 367 1.62 20.54 -3.82
C ILE A 367 1.57 21.97 -4.37
N VAL A 368 2.66 22.74 -4.29
CA VAL A 368 2.69 24.15 -4.72
C VAL A 368 2.95 24.27 -6.22
N VAL A 369 3.68 23.32 -6.79
CA VAL A 369 4.23 23.45 -8.16
C VAL A 369 3.47 22.58 -9.17
N GLU A 370 2.76 21.54 -8.70
CA GLU A 370 2.08 20.59 -9.58
C GLU A 370 0.99 21.24 -10.44
N ASP A 371 0.15 22.10 -9.87
CA ASP A 371 -0.95 22.77 -10.61
C ASP A 371 -0.42 23.73 -11.67
N ASP A 372 0.71 24.40 -11.40
CA ASP A 372 1.39 25.29 -12.35
C ASP A 372 2.05 24.50 -13.48
N LEU A 373 2.73 23.39 -13.17
CA LEU A 373 3.35 22.53 -14.18
C LEU A 373 2.29 21.86 -15.06
N ARG A 374 1.19 21.39 -14.46
CA ARG A 374 0.08 20.77 -15.19
C ARG A 374 -0.59 21.77 -16.13
N ARG A 375 -0.83 23.02 -15.68
CA ARG A 375 -1.30 24.12 -16.54
C ARG A 375 -0.36 24.38 -17.73
N ARG A 376 0.96 24.35 -17.53
CA ARG A 376 1.93 24.50 -18.64
C ARG A 376 1.86 23.37 -19.67
N VAL A 377 1.61 22.13 -19.23
CA VAL A 377 1.40 20.99 -20.14
C VAL A 377 0.15 21.19 -20.99
N THR A 378 -0.95 21.64 -20.39
CA THR A 378 -2.21 21.90 -21.11
C THR A 378 -2.08 23.07 -22.09
N LEU A 379 -1.53 24.20 -21.65
CA LEU A 379 -1.33 25.39 -22.50
C LEU A 379 -0.37 25.15 -23.67
N SER A 380 0.58 24.21 -23.55
CA SER A 380 1.49 23.83 -24.64
C SER A 380 0.91 22.79 -25.60
N ALA A 381 -0.22 22.16 -25.25
CA ALA A 381 -0.95 21.23 -26.12
C ALA A 381 -2.08 21.94 -26.91
N ASP A 382 -2.49 23.14 -26.49
CA ASP A 382 -3.58 23.93 -27.07
C ASP A 382 -3.15 24.80 -28.26
N GLN A 383 -2.72 24.16 -29.35
CA GLN A 383 -2.99 24.68 -30.70
C GLN A 383 -4.12 23.94 -31.42
N ASP A 384 -4.55 22.76 -30.94
CA ASP A 384 -5.65 22.00 -31.55
C ASP A 384 -6.42 21.18 -30.50
N ARG A 385 -7.41 21.80 -29.84
CA ARG A 385 -8.72 21.23 -29.41
C ARG A 385 -9.35 22.04 -28.27
N PHE A 386 -10.25 22.96 -28.64
CA PHE A 386 -11.28 23.46 -27.73
C PHE A 386 -12.32 22.35 -27.43
N ASP A 387 -12.86 22.41 -26.20
CA ASP A 387 -14.03 21.70 -25.67
C ASP A 387 -13.98 20.16 -25.64
N ARG A 388 -13.55 19.61 -24.50
CA ARG A 388 -14.12 18.38 -23.97
C ARG A 388 -14.44 18.55 -22.49
N GLU A 389 -15.72 18.40 -22.17
CA GLU A 389 -16.23 18.10 -20.83
C GLU A 389 -15.71 16.71 -20.38
N GLY A 390 -14.42 16.62 -20.10
CA GLY A 390 -13.75 15.48 -19.48
C GLY A 390 -13.48 15.77 -18.00
N CYS A 391 -13.42 14.72 -17.18
CA CYS A 391 -13.11 14.87 -15.76
C CYS A 391 -11.67 15.41 -15.58
N SER A 392 -11.51 16.57 -14.91
CA SER A 392 -10.20 17.19 -14.71
C SER A 392 -9.26 16.25 -13.94
N ALA A 393 -7.98 16.27 -14.31
CA ALA A 393 -6.90 15.57 -13.61
C ALA A 393 -6.86 15.86 -12.10
N ASP A 394 -7.36 17.03 -11.67
CA ASP A 394 -7.46 17.44 -10.27
C ASP A 394 -8.47 16.57 -9.50
N VAL A 395 -9.57 16.18 -10.15
CA VAL A 395 -10.56 15.24 -9.60
C VAL A 395 -9.98 13.83 -9.57
N ILE A 396 -9.26 13.43 -10.63
CA ILE A 396 -8.64 12.10 -10.73
C ILE A 396 -7.65 11.84 -9.61
N LEU A 397 -6.83 12.84 -9.35
CA LEU A 397 -5.70 12.68 -8.48
C LEU A 397 -5.94 13.23 -7.08
N GLY A 398 -7.04 13.94 -6.81
CA GLY A 398 -7.29 14.72 -5.59
C GLY A 398 -7.10 13.93 -4.28
N TRP A 399 -7.38 12.63 -4.30
CA TRP A 399 -7.12 11.75 -3.14
C TRP A 399 -5.63 11.56 -2.84
N PHE A 400 -4.78 11.58 -3.86
CA PHE A 400 -3.35 11.30 -3.75
C PHE A 400 -2.51 12.51 -3.31
N VAL A 401 -3.13 13.60 -2.88
CA VAL A 401 -2.43 14.79 -2.39
C VAL A 401 -1.63 14.47 -1.12
N GLY A 402 -0.37 14.89 -1.13
CA GLY A 402 0.59 14.69 -0.03
C GLY A 402 1.61 13.56 -0.31
N PRO A 403 2.82 13.65 0.28
CA PRO A 403 3.96 12.81 -0.12
C PRO A 403 3.74 11.31 0.11
N LYS A 404 2.94 10.95 1.13
CA LYS A 404 2.63 9.54 1.43
C LYS A 404 1.63 8.94 0.44
N LYS A 405 0.66 9.75 -0.02
CA LYS A 405 -0.38 9.29 -0.93
C LYS A 405 0.06 9.34 -2.39
N ALA A 406 0.98 10.25 -2.74
CA ALA A 406 1.53 10.34 -4.09
C ALA A 406 2.20 9.04 -4.57
N MET A 407 2.77 8.24 -3.67
CA MET A 407 3.35 6.93 -4.03
C MET A 407 2.30 5.85 -4.36
N LEU A 408 1.06 6.03 -3.89
CA LEU A 408 -0.07 5.14 -4.23
C LEU A 408 -0.63 5.45 -5.63
N ALA A 409 -0.34 6.65 -6.17
CA ALA A 409 -0.79 7.04 -7.49
C ALA A 409 -0.20 6.10 -8.55
N PRO A 410 -0.98 5.70 -9.58
CA PRO A 410 -0.52 4.74 -10.59
C PRO A 410 0.74 5.17 -11.34
N PHE A 411 0.81 6.44 -11.74
CA PHE A 411 2.00 7.06 -12.29
C PHE A 411 2.52 8.13 -11.33
N GLY A 412 3.79 8.01 -10.94
CA GLY A 412 4.41 8.94 -10.01
C GLY A 412 5.81 9.37 -10.43
N VAL A 413 6.15 10.62 -10.13
CA VAL A 413 7.50 11.19 -10.26
C VAL A 413 7.90 11.81 -8.95
N GLY A 414 9.07 11.48 -8.42
CA GLY A 414 9.50 12.05 -7.15
C GLY A 414 11.00 12.04 -6.95
N THR A 415 11.45 12.53 -5.80
CA THR A 415 12.85 12.39 -5.42
C THR A 415 13.15 10.97 -4.95
N VAL A 416 14.40 10.54 -5.12
CA VAL A 416 14.89 9.26 -4.59
C VAL A 416 14.69 9.16 -3.08
N ASP A 417 14.76 10.28 -2.34
CA ASP A 417 14.48 10.31 -0.90
C ASP A 417 13.10 9.74 -0.55
N GLN A 418 12.07 9.95 -1.40
CA GLN A 418 10.74 9.39 -1.15
C GLN A 418 10.73 7.86 -1.23
N VAL A 419 11.56 7.29 -2.09
CA VAL A 419 11.76 5.84 -2.20
C VAL A 419 12.56 5.33 -1.01
N GLU A 420 13.67 5.98 -0.69
CA GLU A 420 14.57 5.65 0.43
C GLU A 420 13.87 5.70 1.79
N LEU A 421 12.94 6.63 1.97
CA LEU A 421 12.08 6.70 3.16
C LEU A 421 11.22 5.45 3.37
N GLY A 422 11.08 4.57 2.38
CA GLY A 422 10.48 3.24 2.54
C GLY A 422 11.40 2.24 3.26
N GLY A 423 12.71 2.37 3.12
CA GLY A 423 13.71 1.54 3.80
C GLY A 423 14.12 2.06 5.18
N LEU A 424 13.62 3.22 5.60
CA LEU A 424 13.95 3.84 6.89
C LEU A 424 12.86 3.59 7.94
N ASN A 425 13.24 3.60 9.22
CA ASN A 425 12.31 3.48 10.34
C ASN A 425 11.56 4.81 10.58
N VAL A 426 10.64 5.13 9.67
CA VAL A 426 9.84 6.35 9.70
C VAL A 426 8.35 6.02 9.72
N ARG A 427 7.54 6.98 10.20
CA ARG A 427 6.09 6.79 10.34
C ARG A 427 5.45 6.48 8.98
N HIS A 428 4.69 5.39 8.91
CA HIS A 428 4.03 4.86 7.71
C HIS A 428 4.99 4.38 6.60
N TYR A 429 6.22 3.96 6.93
CA TYR A 429 7.08 3.31 5.93
C TYR A 429 6.40 2.09 5.24
N PRO A 430 5.54 1.27 5.91
CA PRO A 430 4.88 0.15 5.23
C PRO A 430 3.92 0.60 4.12
N LEU A 431 3.25 1.75 4.31
CA LEU A 431 2.39 2.33 3.28
C LEU A 431 3.20 2.80 2.07
N ARG A 432 4.39 3.38 2.29
CA ARG A 432 5.28 3.81 1.19
C ARG A 432 5.77 2.61 0.38
N LEU A 433 6.23 1.56 1.08
CA LEU A 433 6.65 0.32 0.47
C LEU A 433 5.50 -0.36 -0.29
N PHE A 434 4.30 -0.42 0.30
CA PHE A 434 3.10 -0.95 -0.36
C PHE A 434 2.66 -0.09 -1.55
N GLY A 435 2.86 1.24 -1.47
CA GLY A 435 2.67 2.14 -2.59
C GLY A 435 3.53 1.79 -3.78
N LEU A 436 4.79 1.40 -3.56
CA LEU A 436 5.69 0.96 -4.64
C LEU A 436 5.55 -0.51 -5.03
N ALA A 437 5.02 -1.35 -4.15
CA ALA A 437 4.99 -2.80 -4.31
C ALA A 437 4.43 -3.23 -5.68
N SER A 438 5.11 -4.14 -6.39
CA SER A 438 4.72 -4.58 -7.74
C SER A 438 4.65 -3.50 -8.83
N LYS A 439 5.06 -2.24 -8.58
CA LYS A 439 5.29 -1.25 -9.67
C LYS A 439 6.59 -1.55 -10.42
N VAL A 440 6.75 -0.88 -11.55
CA VAL A 440 8.09 -0.64 -12.10
C VAL A 440 8.67 0.65 -11.51
N VAL A 441 9.78 0.54 -10.81
CA VAL A 441 10.47 1.67 -10.16
C VAL A 441 11.74 1.99 -10.95
N MET A 442 11.80 3.19 -11.50
CA MET A 442 13.00 3.73 -12.15
C MET A 442 13.73 4.66 -11.20
N ILE A 443 15.05 4.56 -11.11
CA ILE A 443 15.89 5.43 -10.28
C ILE A 443 16.99 6.01 -11.16
N ASP A 444 17.03 7.33 -11.26
CA ASP A 444 17.94 8.05 -12.15
C ASP A 444 19.20 8.56 -11.46
N GLU A 445 20.28 8.66 -12.25
CA GLU A 445 21.57 9.23 -11.84
C GLU A 445 22.21 8.52 -10.61
N VAL A 446 22.13 7.19 -10.53
CA VAL A 446 22.59 6.39 -9.37
C VAL A 446 24.10 6.55 -9.07
N HIS A 447 24.89 7.01 -10.04
CA HIS A 447 26.30 7.34 -9.82
C HIS A 447 26.52 8.55 -8.91
N ALA A 448 25.57 9.48 -8.87
CA ALA A 448 25.68 10.71 -8.09
C ALA A 448 25.49 10.48 -6.58
N TYR A 449 25.05 9.29 -6.17
CA TYR A 449 24.80 8.98 -4.77
C TYR A 449 26.10 8.72 -4.00
N ASP A 450 26.18 9.29 -2.81
CA ASP A 450 27.30 9.10 -1.90
C ASP A 450 27.27 7.69 -1.25
N ALA A 451 28.29 7.38 -0.44
CA ALA A 451 28.39 6.08 0.22
C ALA A 451 27.26 5.82 1.23
N TYR A 452 26.72 6.86 1.85
CA TYR A 452 25.65 6.75 2.86
C TYR A 452 24.30 6.45 2.20
N MET A 453 23.92 7.24 1.20
CA MET A 453 22.74 7.02 0.37
C MET A 453 22.77 5.64 -0.30
N SER A 454 23.95 5.18 -0.72
CA SER A 454 24.10 3.85 -1.33
C SER A 454 23.62 2.73 -0.40
N VAL A 455 23.91 2.78 0.90
CA VAL A 455 23.47 1.75 1.86
C VAL A 455 21.95 1.78 2.06
N ILE A 456 21.37 2.98 2.17
CA ILE A 456 19.92 3.15 2.31
C ILE A 456 19.21 2.65 1.05
N LEU A 457 19.75 2.98 -0.11
CA LEU A 457 19.23 2.53 -1.40
C LEU A 457 19.31 1.00 -1.49
N GLU A 458 20.45 0.38 -1.21
CA GLU A 458 20.60 -1.09 -1.21
C GLU A 458 19.57 -1.77 -0.31
N HIS A 459 19.37 -1.25 0.92
CA HIS A 459 18.36 -1.76 1.84
C HIS A 459 16.93 -1.59 1.29
N THR A 460 16.65 -0.44 0.70
CA THR A 460 15.35 -0.13 0.09
C THR A 460 15.07 -1.02 -1.12
N LEU A 461 16.07 -1.24 -1.99
CA LEU A 461 15.96 -2.12 -3.15
C LEU A 461 15.68 -3.57 -2.75
N ALA A 462 16.29 -4.04 -1.65
CA ALA A 462 16.01 -5.36 -1.11
C ALA A 462 14.52 -5.49 -0.70
N TRP A 463 13.96 -4.50 0.00
CA TRP A 463 12.53 -4.46 0.31
C TRP A 463 11.65 -4.45 -0.93
N LEU A 464 11.95 -3.58 -1.91
CA LEU A 464 11.18 -3.49 -3.15
C LEU A 464 11.17 -4.83 -3.91
N ALA A 465 12.30 -5.55 -3.93
CA ALA A 465 12.38 -6.87 -4.54
C ALA A 465 11.47 -7.89 -3.83
N THR A 466 11.43 -7.91 -2.49
CA THR A 466 10.53 -8.80 -1.73
C THR A 466 9.04 -8.48 -1.88
N LEU A 467 8.71 -7.29 -2.38
CA LEU A 467 7.35 -6.82 -2.65
C LEU A 467 6.99 -6.91 -4.15
N GLY A 468 7.84 -7.59 -4.94
CA GLY A 468 7.61 -7.88 -6.34
C GLY A 468 7.82 -6.70 -7.28
N CYS A 469 8.52 -5.65 -6.89
CA CYS A 469 8.84 -4.54 -7.78
C CYS A 469 9.83 -4.97 -8.88
N SER A 470 9.66 -4.45 -10.09
CA SER A 470 10.76 -4.43 -11.07
C SER A 470 11.49 -3.11 -10.96
N ILE A 471 12.82 -3.13 -10.87
CA ILE A 471 13.65 -1.96 -10.64
C ILE A 471 14.52 -1.72 -11.88
N ILE A 472 14.56 -0.47 -12.35
CA ILE A 472 15.45 -0.03 -13.41
C ILE A 472 16.34 1.08 -12.86
N LEU A 473 17.65 0.84 -12.84
CA LEU A 473 18.64 1.82 -12.39
C LEU A 473 19.29 2.46 -13.62
N LEU A 474 19.29 3.79 -13.67
CA LEU A 474 19.96 4.55 -14.72
C LEU A 474 21.25 5.15 -14.17
N SER A 475 22.34 4.99 -14.92
CA SER A 475 23.61 5.61 -14.58
C SER A 475 24.42 5.99 -15.81
N ALA A 476 25.30 6.98 -15.67
CA ALA A 476 26.34 7.26 -16.65
C ALA A 476 27.40 6.15 -16.64
N THR A 477 27.88 5.82 -15.44
CA THR A 477 28.85 4.76 -15.15
C THR A 477 28.66 4.25 -13.72
N LEU A 478 28.77 2.95 -13.45
CA LEU A 478 28.85 2.40 -12.09
C LEU A 478 30.13 1.58 -11.90
N PRO A 479 30.88 1.79 -10.81
CA PRO A 479 32.00 0.92 -10.45
C PRO A 479 31.54 -0.53 -10.27
N ARG A 480 32.39 -1.50 -10.63
CA ARG A 480 32.08 -2.94 -10.50
C ARG A 480 31.67 -3.35 -9.09
N GLN A 481 32.30 -2.77 -8.07
CA GLN A 481 31.94 -3.01 -6.67
C GLN A 481 30.48 -2.65 -6.36
N ARG A 482 29.94 -1.59 -6.99
CA ARG A 482 28.53 -1.19 -6.84
C ARG A 482 27.60 -2.16 -7.56
N HIS A 483 27.96 -2.62 -8.76
CA HIS A 483 27.22 -3.70 -9.45
C HIS A 483 27.10 -4.94 -8.56
N ASP A 484 28.22 -5.38 -7.97
CA ASP A 484 28.23 -6.58 -7.14
C ASP A 484 27.42 -6.37 -5.84
N ALA A 485 27.45 -5.17 -5.24
CA ALA A 485 26.68 -4.85 -4.05
C ALA A 485 25.17 -4.87 -4.32
N LEU A 486 24.74 -4.23 -5.42
CA LEU A 486 23.34 -4.23 -5.87
C LEU A 486 22.85 -5.65 -6.19
N ALA A 487 23.66 -6.46 -6.88
CA ALA A 487 23.34 -7.85 -7.16
C ALA A 487 23.23 -8.70 -5.88
N ARG A 488 24.15 -8.51 -4.91
CA ARG A 488 24.11 -9.19 -3.62
C ARG A 488 22.90 -8.81 -2.78
N ALA A 489 22.52 -7.53 -2.73
CA ALA A 489 21.36 -7.06 -1.96
C ALA A 489 20.06 -7.75 -2.40
N LEU A 490 19.94 -8.05 -3.69
CA LEU A 490 18.80 -8.78 -4.25
C LEU A 490 18.87 -10.30 -4.02
N SER A 491 20.08 -10.84 -4.05
CA SER A 491 20.35 -12.28 -3.87
C SER A 491 20.26 -12.72 -2.40
N SER A 492 20.67 -11.88 -1.45
CA SER A 492 20.66 -12.19 -0.01
C SER A 492 19.24 -12.28 0.55
N CYS A 493 18.29 -11.53 -0.01
CA CYS A 493 16.86 -11.67 0.27
C CYS A 493 16.33 -13.08 -0.06
N HIS A 494 16.90 -13.78 -1.05
CA HIS A 494 16.53 -15.17 -1.33
C HIS A 494 17.04 -16.15 -0.28
N LYS A 495 18.26 -15.92 0.25
CA LYS A 495 18.88 -16.82 1.25
C LYS A 495 18.24 -16.69 2.63
N ALA A 496 17.91 -15.48 3.05
CA ALA A 496 17.20 -15.23 4.31
C ALA A 496 15.77 -15.83 4.33
N CYS A 497 15.16 -16.05 3.15
CA CYS A 497 13.88 -16.75 2.99
C CYS A 497 14.00 -18.29 2.86
N SER A 498 15.22 -18.85 2.88
CA SER A 498 15.46 -20.26 2.52
C SER A 498 15.97 -21.17 3.65
N HIS A 499 16.05 -20.67 4.89
CA HIS A 499 16.59 -21.49 5.99
C HIS A 499 15.68 -22.62 6.50
N THR A 500 14.50 -22.82 5.91
CA THR A 500 13.65 -24.00 6.15
C THR A 500 12.88 -24.38 4.89
N ALA A 501 13.52 -25.06 3.94
CA ALA A 501 12.97 -26.19 3.18
C ALA A 501 13.81 -26.48 1.92
N SER A 502 14.02 -27.77 1.68
CA SER A 502 14.76 -28.35 0.57
C SER A 502 14.24 -27.93 -0.80
N SER A 503 15.17 -27.46 -1.64
CA SER A 503 15.21 -27.63 -3.11
C SER A 503 13.91 -27.44 -3.91
N ARG A 504 13.64 -26.19 -4.33
CA ARG A 504 13.20 -25.72 -5.66
C ARG A 504 12.66 -24.29 -5.51
N GLY A 505 13.58 -23.34 -5.34
CA GLY A 505 13.27 -21.91 -5.17
C GLY A 505 13.22 -21.17 -6.50
N ILE A 506 12.18 -20.36 -6.65
CA ILE A 506 11.89 -19.47 -7.79
C ILE A 506 13.09 -18.55 -8.06
N ALA A 507 13.60 -18.59 -9.30
CA ALA A 507 14.65 -17.69 -9.77
C ALA A 507 14.06 -16.29 -10.01
N VAL A 508 14.61 -15.26 -9.37
CA VAL A 508 14.68 -13.93 -10.01
C VAL A 508 15.63 -14.09 -11.19
N SER A 509 15.10 -13.99 -12.41
CA SER A 509 15.89 -14.08 -13.63
C SER A 509 16.74 -12.81 -13.79
N GLY A 510 18.01 -12.92 -13.42
CA GLY A 510 19.12 -12.10 -13.90
C GLY A 510 19.20 -10.66 -13.38
N ALA A 511 20.36 -10.32 -12.84
CA ALA A 511 20.86 -8.95 -12.92
C ALA A 511 21.47 -8.79 -14.32
N PHE A 512 20.84 -7.99 -15.18
CA PHE A 512 21.36 -7.70 -16.51
C PHE A 512 21.92 -6.28 -16.55
N ALA A 513 23.20 -6.16 -16.89
CA ALA A 513 23.81 -4.90 -17.27
C ALA A 513 23.67 -4.74 -18.79
N LEU A 514 22.95 -3.70 -19.22
CA LEU A 514 22.86 -3.33 -20.63
C LEU A 514 23.96 -2.34 -20.96
N SER A 515 24.94 -2.76 -21.77
CA SER A 515 25.99 -1.90 -22.32
C SER A 515 25.92 -1.86 -23.85
N ARG A 516 26.61 -0.87 -24.45
CA ARG A 516 26.74 -0.70 -25.92
C ARG A 516 27.23 -1.95 -26.67
N HIS A 517 27.79 -2.95 -25.98
CA HIS A 517 28.40 -4.15 -26.58
C HIS A 517 27.59 -5.45 -26.43
N GLY A 518 26.31 -5.37 -26.07
CA GLY A 518 25.45 -6.55 -25.91
C GLY A 518 25.41 -7.09 -24.48
N SER A 519 24.48 -8.00 -24.22
CA SER A 519 24.26 -8.63 -22.90
C SER A 519 25.54 -9.31 -22.42
N VAL A 520 26.15 -8.80 -21.35
CA VAL A 520 27.21 -9.52 -20.64
C VAL A 520 26.54 -10.30 -19.51
N PRO A 521 26.50 -11.64 -19.56
CA PRO A 521 26.00 -12.41 -18.42
C PRO A 521 26.93 -12.18 -17.21
N PRO A 522 26.38 -12.07 -15.99
CA PRO A 522 27.23 -12.12 -14.80
C PRO A 522 27.80 -13.53 -14.72
N HIS A 523 29.12 -13.67 -14.91
CA HIS A 523 29.79 -14.89 -14.51
C HIS A 523 29.73 -14.99 -12.98
N LEU A 524 29.12 -16.10 -12.52
CA LEU A 524 28.79 -16.49 -11.14
C LEU A 524 29.91 -16.27 -10.12
#